data_AF-C5K8S0-F1
#
_entry.id   AF-C5K8S0-F1
#
_cell.length_a   1.000
_cell.length_b   1.000
_cell.length_c   1.000
_cell.angle_alpha   90.00
_cell.angle_beta   90.00
_cell.angle_gamma   90.00
#
_symmetry.space_group_name_H-M   'P 1'
#
loop_
_entity.id
_entity.type
_entity.pdbx_description
1 polymer ?
#
loop_
_entity_poly.entity_id
_entity_poly.type
_entity_poly.pdbx_seq_one_letter_code
_entity_poly.pdbx_strand_id
1 'polypeptide(L)'
;MVFPVDHPRYAGLPKGLRQVVLERFGEAVVVGKKQDELVILLSNCDDFASQKTLLQEEAEARGDRVICGVKFYPELAPIEAAYRSIAKAIRIGNSSKSSGGFVQRVERCQEPADLTLLLIRKHFRSSREYLKSYME
;
A
#
# COMPACT_ATOMS: atom_id res chain seq x y z
N MET A 1 -10.55 -14.44 29.40
CA MET A 1 -9.29 -13.81 29.86
C MET A 1 -9.65 -12.79 30.92
N VAL A 2 -9.12 -12.93 32.13
CA VAL A 2 -9.33 -11.97 33.23
C VAL A 2 -8.14 -11.01 33.21
N PHE A 3 -8.38 -9.73 32.93
CA PHE A 3 -7.33 -8.71 32.93
C PHE A 3 -6.99 -8.29 34.37
N PRO A 4 -5.72 -7.94 34.67
CA PRO A 4 -5.32 -7.43 35.99
C PRO A 4 -6.04 -6.12 36.35
N VAL A 5 -6.20 -5.87 37.66
CA VAL A 5 -6.95 -4.72 38.20
C VAL A 5 -6.26 -3.37 37.91
N ASP A 6 -4.95 -3.38 37.63
CA ASP A 6 -4.15 -2.20 37.25
C ASP A 6 -4.25 -1.87 35.75
N HIS A 7 -5.44 -1.56 35.25
CA HIS A 7 -5.60 -1.14 33.85
C HIS A 7 -5.20 0.35 33.65
N PRO A 8 -4.50 0.75 32.56
CA PRO A 8 -3.83 2.04 32.48
C PRO A 8 -4.75 3.25 32.28
N ARG A 9 -4.31 4.40 32.82
CA ARG A 9 -4.87 5.78 32.77
C ARG A 9 -5.30 6.32 31.39
N TYR A 10 -5.01 5.61 30.29
CA TYR A 10 -5.21 6.05 28.90
C TYR A 10 -5.79 4.92 28.05
N ALA A 11 -6.90 4.33 28.50
CA ALA A 11 -7.60 3.29 27.75
C ALA A 11 -7.99 3.78 26.35
N GLY A 12 -7.66 2.98 25.32
CA GLY A 12 -8.02 3.28 23.92
C GLY A 12 -7.06 4.21 23.17
N LEU A 13 -6.04 4.79 23.83
CA LEU A 13 -4.99 5.52 23.11
C LEU A 13 -3.89 4.55 22.64
N PRO A 14 -3.43 4.67 21.38
CA PRO A 14 -2.34 3.84 20.88
C PRO A 14 -1.06 4.12 21.68
N LYS A 15 -0.44 3.06 22.19
CA LYS A 15 0.86 3.17 22.87
C LYS A 15 1.94 3.48 21.82
N GLY A 16 2.81 4.45 22.12
CA GLY A 16 3.96 4.75 21.27
C GLY A 16 5.02 3.64 21.35
N LEU A 17 5.83 3.51 20.30
CA LEU A 17 6.88 2.49 20.17
C LEU A 17 7.73 2.32 21.44
N ARG A 18 8.26 3.44 21.99
CA ARG A 18 9.09 3.43 23.20
C ARG A 18 8.36 2.86 24.42
N GLN A 19 7.08 3.19 24.60
CA GLN A 19 6.28 2.69 25.72
C GLN A 19 6.08 1.17 25.61
N VAL A 20 5.80 0.68 24.40
CA VAL A 20 5.64 -0.77 24.14
C VAL A 20 6.94 -1.52 24.45
N VAL A 21 8.09 -1.01 24.02
CA VAL A 21 9.39 -1.64 24.32
C VAL A 21 9.71 -1.60 25.81
N LEU A 22 9.46 -0.46 26.47
CA LEU A 22 9.75 -0.29 27.89
C LEU A 22 8.97 -1.28 28.76
N GLU A 23 7.68 -1.49 28.47
CA GLU A 23 6.84 -2.44 29.21
C GLU A 23 7.27 -3.90 29.01
N ARG A 24 7.86 -4.24 27.85
CA ARG A 24 8.25 -5.63 27.53
C ARG A 24 9.65 -5.99 27.99
N PHE A 25 10.60 -5.09 27.82
CA PHE A 25 12.02 -5.38 27.98
C PHE A 25 12.67 -4.57 29.12
N GLY A 26 11.94 -3.61 29.68
CA GLY A 26 12.44 -2.74 30.74
C GLY A 26 13.26 -1.56 30.22
N GLU A 27 13.44 -0.57 31.10
CA GLU A 27 14.11 0.70 30.79
C GLU A 27 15.55 0.54 30.32
N ALA A 28 16.30 -0.41 30.92
CA ALA A 28 17.70 -0.67 30.58
C ALA A 28 17.93 -1.01 29.10
N VAL A 29 16.93 -1.62 28.43
CA VAL A 29 17.00 -1.99 27.02
C VAL A 29 16.65 -0.81 26.11
N VAL A 30 15.86 0.16 26.58
CA VAL A 30 15.39 1.33 25.81
C VAL A 30 16.40 2.47 25.83
N VAL A 31 17.13 2.64 26.93
CA VAL A 31 18.07 3.75 27.13
C VAL A 31 19.17 3.71 26.04
N GLY A 32 19.38 4.86 25.39
CA GLY A 32 20.40 5.02 24.34
C GLY A 32 20.04 4.46 22.97
N LYS A 33 18.96 3.68 22.82
CA LYS A 33 18.56 3.12 21.52
C LYS A 33 17.83 4.13 20.63
N LYS A 34 18.16 4.08 19.34
CA LYS A 34 17.45 4.80 18.26
C LYS A 34 16.15 4.08 17.91
N GLN A 35 15.26 4.78 17.21
CA GLN A 35 13.95 4.26 16.80
C GLN A 35 14.06 2.95 16.02
N ASP A 36 14.98 2.86 15.06
CA ASP A 36 15.15 1.67 14.21
C ASP A 36 15.57 0.44 15.03
N GLU A 37 16.43 0.62 16.04
CA GLU A 37 16.85 -0.47 16.93
C GLU A 37 15.69 -0.97 17.79
N LEU A 38 14.78 -0.08 18.20
CA LEU A 38 13.56 -0.44 18.94
C LEU A 38 12.59 -1.21 18.05
N VAL A 39 12.48 -0.84 16.76
CA VAL A 39 11.67 -1.56 15.77
C VAL A 39 12.24 -2.97 15.55
N ILE A 40 13.55 -3.11 15.36
CA ILE A 40 14.21 -4.42 15.20
C ILE A 40 13.94 -5.30 16.43
N LEU A 41 14.05 -4.74 17.64
CA LEU A 41 13.79 -5.47 18.87
C LEU A 41 12.36 -6.03 18.92
N LEU A 42 11.36 -5.21 18.57
CA LEU A 42 9.98 -5.65 18.52
C LEU A 42 9.72 -6.66 17.40
N SER A 43 10.34 -6.50 16.23
CA SER A 43 10.14 -7.44 15.11
C SER A 43 10.53 -8.88 15.40
N ASN A 44 11.32 -9.13 16.46
CA ASN A 44 11.66 -10.46 16.94
C ASN A 44 10.59 -11.08 17.87
N CYS A 45 9.55 -10.33 18.23
CA CYS A 45 8.40 -10.85 18.97
C CYS A 45 7.35 -11.39 18.00
N ASP A 46 6.77 -12.56 18.30
CA ASP A 46 5.82 -13.23 17.41
C ASP A 46 4.61 -12.35 17.01
N ASP A 47 4.14 -11.49 17.91
CA ASP A 47 3.00 -10.60 17.69
C ASP A 47 3.33 -9.33 16.89
N PHE A 48 4.62 -9.07 16.65
CA PHE A 48 5.13 -8.00 15.78
C PHE A 48 5.79 -8.56 14.52
N ALA A 49 5.76 -9.89 14.33
CA ALA A 49 6.20 -10.51 13.09
C ALA A 49 5.38 -9.94 11.93
N SER A 50 6.07 -9.55 10.86
CA SER A 50 5.39 -9.08 9.65
C SER A 50 4.61 -10.24 9.03
N GLN A 51 3.29 -10.16 9.09
CA GLN A 51 2.40 -11.15 8.47
C GLN A 51 2.02 -10.68 7.08
N LYS A 52 1.83 -11.66 6.18
CA LYS A 52 1.22 -11.38 4.88
C LYS A 52 -0.22 -10.95 5.11
N THR A 53 -0.74 -10.11 4.23
CA THR A 53 -2.17 -9.84 4.23
C THR A 53 -2.92 -11.09 3.80
N LEU A 54 -4.14 -11.31 4.31
CA LEU A 54 -4.98 -12.44 3.88
C LEU A 54 -5.12 -12.50 2.35
N LEU A 55 -5.27 -11.35 1.70
CA LEU A 55 -5.35 -11.25 0.24
C LEU A 55 -4.07 -11.73 -0.47
N GLN A 56 -2.91 -11.45 0.12
CA GLN A 56 -1.63 -11.96 -0.40
C GLN A 56 -1.55 -13.48 -0.22
N GLU A 57 -1.95 -14.01 0.93
CA GLU A 57 -1.94 -15.47 1.18
C GLU A 57 -2.84 -16.22 0.20
N GLU A 58 -4.06 -15.71 -0.03
CA GLU A 58 -5.00 -16.30 -0.99
C GLU A 58 -4.51 -16.21 -2.44
N ALA A 59 -3.88 -15.10 -2.83
CA ALA A 59 -3.30 -14.95 -4.16
C ALA A 59 -2.15 -15.93 -4.38
N GLU A 60 -1.22 -16.02 -3.43
CA GLU A 60 -0.10 -16.95 -3.51
C GLU A 60 -0.56 -18.42 -3.48
N ALA A 61 -1.59 -18.77 -2.69
CA ALA A 61 -2.18 -20.11 -2.66
C ALA A 61 -2.79 -20.53 -4.01
N ARG A 62 -3.24 -19.55 -4.82
CA ARG A 62 -3.71 -19.75 -6.20
C ARG A 62 -2.57 -19.94 -7.21
N GLY A 63 -1.33 -19.68 -6.79
CA GLY A 63 -0.15 -19.66 -7.65
C GLY A 63 0.14 -18.29 -8.28
N ASP A 64 -0.55 -17.23 -7.85
CA ASP A 64 -0.28 -15.88 -8.33
C ASP A 64 1.01 -15.32 -7.72
N ARG A 65 1.70 -14.47 -8.48
CA ARG A 65 2.86 -13.72 -7.98
C ARG A 65 2.42 -12.34 -7.50
N VAL A 66 2.53 -12.11 -6.21
CA VAL A 66 2.27 -10.79 -5.62
C VAL A 66 3.52 -9.91 -5.74
N ILE A 67 3.35 -8.72 -6.35
CA ILE A 67 4.43 -7.75 -6.54
C ILE A 67 4.28 -6.67 -5.48
N CYS A 68 5.31 -6.49 -4.64
CA CYS A 68 5.34 -5.41 -3.66
C CYS A 68 5.44 -4.06 -4.37
N GLY A 69 4.43 -3.22 -4.23
CA GLY A 69 4.45 -1.83 -4.68
C GLY A 69 5.07 -0.89 -3.63
N VAL A 70 5.62 0.23 -4.08
CA VAL A 70 6.11 1.28 -3.19
C VAL A 70 4.96 2.24 -2.87
N LYS A 71 4.81 2.61 -1.60
CA LYS A 71 3.75 3.50 -1.14
C LYS A 71 3.95 4.91 -1.69
N PHE A 72 2.88 5.51 -2.24
CA PHE A 72 2.86 6.87 -2.79
C PHE A 72 3.63 7.08 -4.10
N TYR A 73 3.86 6.02 -4.88
CA TYR A 73 4.48 6.08 -6.21
C TYR A 73 3.50 5.61 -7.31
N PRO A 74 2.46 6.40 -7.64
CA PRO A 74 1.43 6.01 -8.60
C PRO A 74 1.98 5.80 -10.02
N GLU A 75 3.06 6.48 -10.41
CA GLU A 75 3.75 6.28 -11.69
C GLU A 75 4.38 4.88 -11.85
N LEU A 76 4.52 4.13 -10.75
CA LEU A 76 4.95 2.73 -10.77
C LEU A 76 3.77 1.74 -10.86
N ALA A 77 2.53 2.21 -10.72
CA ALA A 77 1.34 1.37 -10.76
C ALA A 77 0.76 1.30 -12.20
N PRO A 78 0.79 0.14 -12.88
CA PRO A 78 0.35 0.02 -14.28
C PRO A 78 -1.11 0.40 -14.50
N ILE A 79 -1.96 0.23 -13.49
CA ILE A 79 -3.38 0.56 -13.53
C ILE A 79 -3.62 2.07 -13.76
N GLU A 80 -2.70 2.93 -13.33
CA GLU A 80 -2.80 4.38 -13.54
C GLU A 80 -2.74 4.76 -15.03
N ALA A 81 -2.06 3.97 -15.85
CA ALA A 81 -2.07 4.16 -17.30
C ALA A 81 -3.47 3.90 -17.89
N ALA A 82 -4.18 2.89 -17.37
CA ALA A 82 -5.55 2.57 -17.76
C ALA A 82 -6.50 3.69 -17.38
N TYR A 83 -6.45 4.13 -16.12
CA TYR A 83 -7.29 5.21 -15.61
C TYR A 83 -7.09 6.50 -16.40
N ARG A 84 -5.84 6.85 -16.72
CA ARG A 84 -5.54 8.02 -17.56
C ARG A 84 -6.15 7.92 -18.94
N SER A 85 -6.09 6.74 -19.57
CA SER A 85 -6.63 6.50 -20.91
C SER A 85 -8.16 6.65 -20.92
N ILE A 86 -8.83 5.97 -19.98
CA ILE A 86 -10.28 6.02 -19.81
C ILE A 86 -10.74 7.44 -19.48
N ALA A 87 -10.09 8.12 -18.53
CA ALA A 87 -10.43 9.49 -18.16
C ALA A 87 -10.29 10.46 -19.35
N LYS A 88 -9.25 10.30 -20.17
CA LYS A 88 -9.08 11.09 -21.40
C LYS A 88 -10.21 10.83 -22.39
N ALA A 89 -10.58 9.57 -22.63
CA ALA A 89 -11.66 9.20 -23.53
C ALA A 89 -13.02 9.76 -23.06
N ILE A 90 -13.32 9.64 -21.77
CA ILE A 90 -14.52 10.22 -21.15
C ILE A 90 -14.52 11.74 -21.31
N ARG A 91 -13.40 12.41 -21.08
CA ARG A 91 -13.29 13.88 -21.23
C ARG A 91 -13.60 14.35 -22.64
N ILE A 92 -13.11 13.61 -23.66
CA ILE A 92 -13.35 13.94 -25.07
C ILE A 92 -14.82 13.65 -25.45
N GLY A 93 -15.38 12.53 -24.98
CA GLY A 93 -16.74 12.10 -25.29
C GLY A 93 -17.85 12.81 -24.50
N ASN A 94 -17.56 13.40 -23.35
CA ASN A 94 -18.55 14.07 -22.49
C ASN A 94 -18.58 15.58 -22.71
N SER A 95 -18.95 16.01 -23.91
CA SER A 95 -19.04 17.43 -24.29
C SER A 95 -20.03 18.23 -23.43
N SER A 96 -21.08 17.58 -22.93
CA SER A 96 -22.12 18.19 -22.10
C SER A 96 -21.75 18.34 -20.62
N LYS A 97 -20.57 17.85 -20.20
CA LYS A 97 -20.10 17.84 -18.80
C LYS A 97 -21.11 17.21 -17.83
N SER A 98 -21.95 16.30 -18.31
CA SER A 98 -22.97 15.66 -17.50
C SER A 98 -22.38 14.55 -16.63
N SER A 99 -22.92 14.40 -15.41
CA SER A 99 -22.64 13.27 -14.52
C SER A 99 -23.58 12.08 -14.79
N GLY A 100 -24.75 12.29 -15.41
CA GLY A 100 -25.71 11.23 -15.69
C GLY A 100 -25.13 10.20 -16.66
N GLY A 101 -25.26 8.90 -16.39
CA GLY A 101 -24.72 7.83 -17.24
C GLY A 101 -23.20 7.62 -17.13
N PHE A 102 -22.57 8.02 -16.01
CA PHE A 102 -21.11 7.93 -15.83
C PHE A 102 -20.59 6.49 -15.92
N VAL A 103 -21.23 5.55 -15.23
CA VAL A 103 -20.80 4.13 -15.22
C VAL A 103 -20.82 3.56 -16.64
N GLN A 104 -21.89 3.80 -17.39
CA GLN A 104 -22.04 3.34 -18.78
C GLN A 104 -20.97 3.96 -19.70
N ARG A 105 -20.59 5.22 -19.46
CA ARG A 105 -19.47 5.84 -20.18
C ARG A 105 -18.13 5.22 -19.82
N VAL A 106 -17.89 4.90 -18.55
CA VAL A 106 -16.66 4.21 -18.13
C VAL A 106 -16.57 2.86 -18.82
N GLU A 107 -17.63 2.04 -18.76
CA GLU A 107 -17.71 0.74 -19.44
C GLU A 107 -17.45 0.87 -20.94
N ARG A 108 -18.14 1.79 -21.62
CA ARG A 108 -17.92 2.04 -23.05
C ARG A 108 -16.51 2.52 -23.38
N CYS A 109 -15.88 3.27 -22.47
CA CYS A 109 -14.52 3.77 -22.66
C CYS A 109 -13.45 2.75 -22.26
N GLN A 110 -13.80 1.61 -21.66
CA GLN A 110 -12.87 0.52 -21.40
C GLN A 110 -12.48 -0.20 -22.70
N GLU A 111 -13.41 -0.37 -23.65
CA GLU A 111 -13.15 -1.12 -24.90
C GLU A 111 -12.19 -0.43 -25.89
N PRO A 112 -12.22 0.91 -26.13
CA PRO A 112 -11.24 1.59 -26.98
C PRO A 112 -9.94 1.94 -26.24
N ALA A 113 -9.97 1.91 -24.90
CA ALA A 113 -8.82 2.18 -24.04
C ALA A 113 -7.98 0.92 -23.82
N ASP A 114 -8.22 -0.14 -24.60
CA ASP A 114 -7.53 -1.43 -24.53
C ASP A 114 -6.13 -1.21 -24.00
N LEU A 115 -5.95 -1.71 -22.78
CA LEU A 115 -4.68 -1.95 -22.12
C LEU A 115 -3.90 -2.93 -22.98
N THR A 116 -3.56 -2.48 -24.19
CA THR A 116 -2.81 -3.27 -25.14
C THR A 116 -1.52 -3.64 -24.46
N LEU A 117 -1.03 -4.83 -24.74
CA LEU A 117 0.30 -5.22 -24.29
C LEU A 117 1.36 -4.17 -24.64
N LEU A 118 1.15 -3.39 -25.72
CA LEU A 118 1.96 -2.24 -26.07
C LEU A 118 1.93 -1.11 -25.03
N LEU A 119 0.74 -0.68 -24.60
CA LEU A 119 0.58 0.35 -23.57
C LEU A 119 1.18 -0.10 -22.24
N ILE A 120 0.91 -1.34 -21.83
CA ILE A 120 1.46 -1.95 -20.62
C ILE A 120 2.99 -1.97 -20.69
N ARG A 121 3.57 -2.48 -21.78
CA ARG A 121 5.03 -2.51 -22.01
C ARG A 121 5.65 -1.12 -22.06
N LYS A 122 4.93 -0.12 -22.57
CA LYS A 122 5.39 1.27 -22.59
C LYS A 122 5.43 1.83 -21.18
N HIS A 123 4.38 1.59 -20.39
CA HIS A 123 4.33 2.02 -18.99
C HIS A 123 5.49 1.44 -18.19
N PHE A 124 5.70 0.12 -18.21
CA PHE A 124 6.81 -0.51 -17.48
C PHE A 124 8.19 0.00 -17.91
N ARG A 125 8.38 0.35 -19.19
CA ARG A 125 9.62 1.01 -19.65
C ARG A 125 9.80 2.38 -19.01
N SER A 126 8.74 3.17 -18.90
CA SER A 126 8.78 4.46 -18.20
C SER A 126 8.98 4.29 -16.68
N SER A 127 8.30 3.34 -16.04
CA SER A 127 8.47 3.01 -14.63
C SER A 127 9.91 2.62 -14.30
N ARG A 128 10.61 1.93 -15.21
CA ARG A 128 12.05 1.64 -15.06
C ARG A 128 12.90 2.91 -14.97
N GLU A 129 12.60 3.93 -15.76
CA GLU A 129 13.35 5.19 -15.70
C GLU A 129 13.07 5.95 -14.40
N TYR A 130 11.81 5.97 -13.92
CA TYR A 130 11.50 6.51 -12.59
C TYR A 130 12.27 5.79 -11.47
N LEU A 131 12.30 4.46 -11.51
CA LEU A 131 13.06 3.66 -10.54
C LEU A 131 14.54 3.99 -10.54
N LYS A 132 15.17 4.19 -11.71
CA LYS A 132 16.58 4.63 -11.77
C LYS A 132 16.77 5.95 -11.05
N SER A 133 15.89 6.94 -11.31
CA SER A 133 15.97 8.25 -10.67
C SER A 133 15.72 8.22 -9.15
N TYR A 134 15.02 7.22 -8.63
CA TYR A 134 14.84 7.04 -7.18
C TYR A 134 16.02 6.34 -6.49
N MET A 135 16.90 5.72 -7.27
CA MET A 135 18.09 5.02 -6.75
C MET A 135 19.35 5.91 -6.74
N GLU A 136 19.30 7.07 -7.40
CA GLU A 136 20.33 8.12 -7.37
C GLU A 136 20.15 9.03 -6.16
#